data_AF-A0A9Q0NDL4-F1
#
_entry.id   AF-A0A9Q0NDL4-F1
#
_cell.length_a   1.000
_cell.length_b   1.000
_cell.length_c   1.000
_cell.angle_alpha   90.00
_cell.angle_beta   90.00
_cell.angle_gamma   90.00
#
_symmetry.space_group_name_H-M   'P 1'
#
loop_
_entity.id
_entity.type
_entity.pdbx_description
1 polymer ?
#
loop_
_entity_poly.entity_id
_entity_poly.type
_entity_poly.pdbx_seq_one_letter_code
_entity_poly.pdbx_strand_id
1 'polypeptide(L)'
;MDELLLRTENALETLQVRLRMSTETFQMAVLEYTQDGRDIVQNFVSNNSTVDAVKVATANAYKTLIHSLQKVKGIVIQLSHPEIFFDELRVLFRDEIWQNNMFYVCVGLGLGVAGGFLLGMWYAKPKLAAPVMKSIACMYLNEPDNVTLCHTSIPTFIESTDILIRVRAVSIQRLDIRISNGYGKNFRRMIQNYNNDNSELPLVIGRACSGVVEGVGKGIKSSLEIGDEVWLASPWYETGLASEIVVAPECRVGRKPFIIGYEGAASLPYSGCVALHALESSGLNELNCIGKRVFIQNGCSPVGCVLAQLTKKWGAFVTSSCHIRSVPVIKALGKLRADDVIPIDYDNENAPSEQQIFFKELSIRKEYDLIYFTTETEYDKEFIRSFLSPSGLIIDTVEPSLKTDRSILSQFFYSIYVKLKLFSAKITKTRPNWDGPHLCHLALDRLASYVNLGVLQTVVDQVYTPQDAENAISHVNSQKSIGKT
;
A
#
# COMPACT_ATOMS: atom_id res chain seq x y z
N MET A 1 7.42 -68.07 -21.53
CA MET A 1 7.35 -67.21 -20.34
C MET A 1 8.77 -66.88 -19.87
N ASP A 2 9.61 -67.89 -19.62
CA ASP A 2 11.00 -67.69 -19.16
C ASP A 2 11.92 -67.03 -20.21
N GLU A 3 11.78 -67.34 -21.50
CA GLU A 3 12.61 -66.72 -22.55
C GLU A 3 12.29 -65.23 -22.77
N LEU A 4 11.05 -64.83 -22.51
CA LEU A 4 10.59 -63.44 -22.68
C LEU A 4 10.98 -62.59 -21.46
N LEU A 5 10.87 -63.17 -20.25
CA LEU A 5 11.40 -62.59 -19.01
C LEU A 5 12.93 -62.40 -19.08
N LEU A 6 13.66 -63.42 -19.53
CA LEU A 6 15.11 -63.36 -19.71
C LEU A 6 15.54 -62.30 -20.73
N ARG A 7 14.77 -62.12 -21.82
CA ARG A 7 15.05 -61.07 -22.82
C ARG A 7 14.70 -59.68 -22.32
N THR A 8 13.62 -59.53 -21.53
CA THR A 8 13.28 -58.25 -20.91
C THR A 8 14.27 -57.85 -19.82
N GLU A 9 14.75 -58.80 -19.01
CA GLU A 9 15.81 -58.55 -18.03
C GLU A 9 17.10 -58.14 -18.75
N ASN A 10 17.51 -58.84 -19.80
CA ASN A 10 18.70 -58.46 -20.59
C ASN A 10 18.56 -57.08 -21.25
N ALA A 11 17.36 -56.70 -21.73
CA ALA A 11 17.09 -55.39 -22.31
C ALA A 11 17.10 -54.29 -21.24
N LEU A 12 16.55 -54.56 -20.06
CA LEU A 12 16.53 -53.62 -18.94
C LEU A 12 17.93 -53.43 -18.35
N GLU A 13 18.71 -54.50 -18.25
CA GLU A 13 20.13 -54.45 -17.85
C GLU A 13 20.97 -53.67 -18.87
N THR A 14 20.79 -53.89 -20.18
CA THR A 14 21.52 -53.10 -21.19
C THR A 14 21.14 -51.61 -21.16
N LEU A 15 19.89 -51.27 -20.86
CA LEU A 15 19.43 -49.89 -20.73
C LEU A 15 19.94 -49.25 -19.43
N GLN A 16 19.93 -49.99 -18.32
CA GLN A 16 20.54 -49.57 -17.06
C GLN A 16 22.05 -49.36 -17.21
N VAL A 17 22.77 -50.25 -17.90
CA VAL A 17 24.20 -50.11 -18.18
C VAL A 17 24.47 -48.88 -19.04
N ARG A 18 23.65 -48.59 -20.06
CA ARG A 18 23.80 -47.37 -20.88
C ARG A 18 23.52 -46.10 -20.09
N LEU A 19 22.51 -46.09 -19.23
CA LEU A 19 22.22 -44.96 -18.34
C LEU A 19 23.32 -44.76 -17.30
N ARG A 20 23.88 -45.84 -16.78
CA ARG A 20 24.99 -45.81 -15.82
C ARG A 20 26.28 -45.29 -16.49
N MET A 21 26.61 -45.78 -17.68
CA MET A 21 27.72 -45.24 -18.46
C MET A 21 27.52 -43.77 -18.83
N SER A 22 26.29 -43.35 -19.16
CA SER A 22 25.98 -41.94 -19.45
C SER A 22 26.07 -41.05 -18.21
N THR A 23 25.69 -41.56 -17.04
CA THR A 23 25.81 -40.82 -15.77
C THR A 23 27.24 -40.78 -15.27
N GLU A 24 28.03 -41.84 -15.48
CA GLU A 24 29.47 -41.87 -15.20
C GLU A 24 30.24 -40.95 -16.15
N THR A 25 29.94 -40.93 -17.45
CA THR A 25 30.56 -39.94 -18.37
C THR A 25 30.17 -38.51 -18.00
N PHE A 26 28.94 -38.28 -17.57
CA PHE A 26 28.52 -36.97 -17.07
C PHE A 26 29.23 -36.60 -15.76
N GLN A 27 29.38 -37.53 -14.80
CA GLN A 27 30.11 -37.32 -13.57
C GLN A 27 31.60 -37.08 -13.82
N MET A 28 32.22 -37.82 -14.73
CA MET A 28 33.61 -37.64 -15.13
C MET A 28 33.83 -36.27 -15.78
N ALA A 29 32.93 -35.84 -16.66
CA ALA A 29 32.96 -34.49 -17.22
C ALA A 29 32.84 -33.43 -16.11
N VAL A 30 31.88 -33.58 -15.18
CA VAL A 30 31.73 -32.66 -14.04
C VAL A 30 32.96 -32.64 -13.14
N LEU A 31 33.59 -33.79 -12.89
CA LEU A 31 34.80 -33.89 -12.08
C LEU A 31 36.00 -33.24 -12.77
N GLU A 32 36.19 -33.47 -14.06
CA GLU A 32 37.19 -32.81 -14.91
C GLU A 32 37.00 -31.28 -14.87
N TYR A 33 35.75 -30.79 -14.99
CA TYR A 33 35.46 -29.36 -14.87
C TYR A 33 35.71 -28.80 -13.46
N THR A 34 35.48 -29.57 -12.40
CA THR A 34 35.81 -29.14 -11.04
C THR A 34 37.31 -29.15 -10.75
N GLN A 35 38.09 -29.98 -11.46
CA GLN A 35 39.54 -29.98 -11.40
C GLN A 35 40.13 -28.81 -12.19
N ASP A 36 39.68 -28.57 -13.43
CA ASP A 36 40.04 -27.38 -14.21
C ASP A 36 39.69 -26.08 -13.47
N GLY A 37 38.51 -26.04 -12.85
CA GLY A 37 38.11 -24.92 -12.01
C GLY A 37 39.01 -24.73 -10.78
N ARG A 38 39.47 -25.81 -10.15
CA ARG A 38 40.45 -25.74 -9.04
C ARG A 38 41.82 -25.29 -9.51
N ASP A 39 42.30 -25.77 -10.64
CA ASP A 39 43.61 -25.40 -11.19
C ASP A 39 43.64 -23.93 -11.63
N ILE A 40 42.53 -23.40 -12.13
CA ILE A 40 42.37 -21.96 -12.41
C ILE A 40 42.41 -21.15 -11.11
N VAL A 41 41.73 -21.60 -10.05
CA VAL A 41 41.73 -20.93 -8.73
C VAL A 41 43.09 -21.04 -8.05
N GLN A 42 43.79 -22.16 -8.20
CA GLN A 42 45.11 -22.39 -7.58
C GLN A 42 46.21 -21.58 -8.29
N ASN A 43 46.14 -21.46 -9.62
CA ASN A 43 46.98 -20.54 -10.40
C ASN A 43 46.67 -19.05 -10.09
N PHE A 44 45.44 -18.73 -9.70
CA PHE A 44 45.01 -17.39 -9.28
C PHE A 44 45.56 -17.01 -7.90
N VAL A 45 45.71 -17.96 -6.98
CA VAL A 45 46.33 -17.74 -5.66
C VAL A 45 47.86 -17.58 -5.78
N SER A 46 48.49 -18.18 -6.79
CA SER A 46 49.94 -18.14 -6.96
C SER A 46 50.47 -16.98 -7.83
N ASN A 47 49.70 -16.46 -8.79
CA ASN A 47 50.18 -15.41 -9.71
C ASN A 47 49.32 -14.14 -9.65
N ASN A 48 49.93 -13.07 -9.13
CA ASN A 48 49.33 -11.75 -8.98
C ASN A 48 49.27 -11.00 -10.33
N SER A 49 48.47 -11.47 -11.29
CA SER A 49 48.30 -10.78 -12.58
C SER A 49 46.86 -10.77 -13.13
N THR A 50 46.35 -9.53 -13.19
CA THR A 50 45.35 -8.89 -14.07
C THR A 50 43.95 -9.50 -14.26
N VAL A 51 42.97 -8.71 -13.78
CA VAL A 51 41.49 -8.83 -13.90
C VAL A 51 40.99 -9.14 -15.32
N ASP A 52 41.75 -8.80 -16.37
CA ASP A 52 41.35 -9.02 -17.76
C ASP A 52 41.42 -10.50 -18.18
N ALA A 53 42.36 -11.29 -17.63
CA ALA A 53 42.40 -12.73 -17.88
C ALA A 53 41.16 -13.44 -17.30
N VAL A 54 40.67 -12.98 -16.14
CA VAL A 54 39.46 -13.49 -15.49
C VAL A 54 38.20 -13.14 -16.29
N LYS A 55 38.10 -11.93 -16.84
CA LYS A 55 36.97 -11.54 -17.70
C LYS A 55 36.90 -12.39 -18.97
N VAL A 56 38.04 -12.69 -19.59
CA VAL A 56 38.09 -13.52 -20.80
C VAL A 56 37.76 -14.97 -20.49
N ALA A 57 38.30 -15.53 -19.41
CA ALA A 57 38.03 -16.91 -18.99
C ALA A 57 36.55 -17.11 -18.59
N THR A 58 35.97 -16.18 -17.82
CA THR A 58 34.55 -16.23 -17.42
C THR A 58 33.61 -16.03 -18.61
N ALA A 59 33.93 -15.14 -19.55
CA ALA A 59 33.14 -14.96 -20.77
C ALA A 59 33.15 -16.21 -21.67
N ASN A 60 34.30 -16.87 -21.79
CA ASN A 60 34.42 -18.13 -22.53
C ASN A 60 33.68 -19.27 -21.83
N ALA A 61 33.83 -19.43 -20.52
CA ALA A 61 33.09 -20.43 -19.74
C ALA A 61 31.57 -20.24 -19.87
N TYR A 62 31.10 -18.99 -19.82
CA TYR A 62 29.69 -18.66 -19.98
C TYR A 62 29.16 -18.97 -21.39
N LYS A 63 29.93 -18.66 -22.44
CA LYS A 63 29.58 -19.02 -23.83
C LYS A 63 29.50 -20.53 -24.02
N THR A 64 30.46 -21.28 -23.49
CA THR A 64 30.49 -22.74 -23.61
C THR A 64 29.32 -23.36 -22.84
N LEU A 65 28.97 -22.82 -21.67
CA LEU A 65 27.83 -23.28 -20.87
C LEU A 65 26.49 -23.03 -21.58
N ILE A 66 26.30 -21.87 -22.21
CA ILE A 66 25.12 -21.59 -23.04
C ILE A 66 25.05 -22.56 -24.23
N HIS A 67 26.18 -22.83 -24.89
CA HIS A 67 26.21 -23.75 -26.03
C HIS A 67 25.85 -25.19 -25.62
N SER A 68 26.38 -25.66 -24.48
CA SER A 68 26.04 -26.98 -23.92
C SER A 68 24.58 -27.07 -23.51
N LEU A 69 24.02 -26.04 -22.87
CA LEU A 69 22.61 -25.97 -22.52
C LEU A 69 21.71 -25.95 -23.76
N GLN A 70 22.13 -25.30 -24.85
CA GLN A 70 21.43 -25.35 -26.13
C GLN A 70 21.47 -26.76 -26.76
N LYS A 71 22.57 -27.49 -26.60
CA LYS A 71 22.68 -28.88 -27.08
C LYS A 71 21.79 -29.82 -26.29
N VAL A 72 21.75 -29.69 -24.96
CA VAL A 72 20.82 -30.42 -24.08
C VAL A 72 19.37 -30.05 -24.42
N LYS A 73 19.06 -28.76 -24.59
CA LYS A 73 17.73 -28.30 -25.02
C LYS A 73 17.37 -28.90 -26.39
N GLY A 74 18.30 -28.98 -27.34
CA GLY A 74 18.09 -29.62 -28.63
C GLY A 74 17.73 -31.09 -28.51
N ILE A 75 18.48 -31.85 -27.69
CA ILE A 75 18.22 -33.27 -27.43
C ILE A 75 16.87 -33.47 -26.71
N VAL A 76 16.56 -32.62 -25.72
CA VAL A 76 15.27 -32.65 -25.00
C VAL A 76 14.12 -32.29 -25.93
N ILE A 77 14.29 -31.32 -26.83
CA ILE A 77 13.29 -30.96 -27.84
C ILE A 77 13.08 -32.14 -28.80
N GLN A 78 14.15 -32.79 -29.25
CA GLN A 78 14.12 -33.95 -30.14
C GLN A 78 13.39 -35.15 -29.49
N LEU A 79 13.60 -35.40 -28.20
CA LEU A 79 12.90 -36.42 -27.43
C LEU A 79 11.46 -36.02 -27.06
N SER A 80 11.16 -34.72 -26.99
CA SER A 80 9.82 -34.20 -26.73
C SER A 80 8.93 -34.11 -27.97
N HIS A 81 9.50 -34.30 -29.17
CA HIS A 81 8.71 -34.35 -30.40
C HIS A 81 7.92 -35.66 -30.42
N PRO A 82 6.57 -35.57 -30.36
CA PRO A 82 5.72 -36.73 -30.13
C PRO A 82 5.88 -37.80 -31.23
N GLU A 83 6.17 -37.41 -32.47
CA GLU A 83 6.35 -38.36 -33.57
C GLU A 83 7.59 -39.25 -33.42
N ILE A 84 8.72 -38.69 -32.95
CA ILE A 84 9.98 -39.45 -32.77
C ILE A 84 9.86 -40.39 -31.55
N PHE A 85 9.26 -39.89 -30.47
CA PHE A 85 8.98 -40.70 -29.29
C PHE A 85 7.98 -41.83 -29.59
N PHE A 86 6.94 -41.55 -30.39
CA PHE A 86 6.00 -42.57 -30.84
C PHE A 86 6.65 -43.58 -31.78
N ASP A 87 7.55 -43.19 -32.68
CA ASP A 87 8.25 -44.12 -33.58
C ASP A 87 9.25 -45.02 -32.82
N GLU A 88 9.96 -44.51 -31.81
CA GLU A 88 10.79 -45.35 -30.94
C GLU A 88 9.96 -46.33 -30.11
N LEU A 89 8.84 -45.87 -29.53
CA LEU A 89 7.88 -46.76 -28.85
C LEU A 89 7.30 -47.80 -29.82
N ARG A 90 6.99 -47.41 -31.06
CA ARG A 90 6.46 -48.29 -32.10
C ARG A 90 7.46 -49.36 -32.53
N VAL A 91 8.77 -49.07 -32.49
CA VAL A 91 9.83 -50.06 -32.74
C VAL A 91 10.01 -51.00 -31.53
N LEU A 92 9.94 -50.47 -30.31
CA LEU A 92 10.01 -51.26 -29.07
C LEU A 92 8.83 -52.23 -28.90
N PHE A 93 7.68 -51.91 -29.46
CA PHE A 93 6.42 -52.65 -29.30
C PHE A 93 5.88 -53.24 -30.61
N ARG A 94 6.73 -53.39 -31.63
CA ARG A 94 6.31 -53.62 -33.03
C ARG A 94 5.50 -54.89 -33.29
N ASP A 95 5.70 -55.98 -32.54
CA ASP A 95 5.21 -57.30 -32.98
C ASP A 95 4.25 -58.07 -32.03
N GLU A 96 3.89 -57.59 -30.83
CA GLU A 96 3.07 -58.39 -29.89
C GLU A 96 1.89 -57.67 -29.19
N ILE A 97 1.47 -56.48 -29.63
CA ILE A 97 0.33 -55.79 -28.99
C ILE A 97 -0.87 -55.77 -29.93
N TRP A 98 -1.56 -56.90 -30.10
CA TRP A 98 -2.86 -56.84 -30.79
C TRP A 98 -4.08 -57.41 -30.07
N GLN A 99 -3.97 -58.21 -29.01
CA GLN A 99 -5.18 -58.57 -28.22
C GLN A 99 -4.99 -58.67 -26.70
N ASN A 100 -3.88 -59.24 -26.18
CA ASN A 100 -3.72 -59.42 -24.72
C ASN A 100 -3.01 -58.26 -24.00
N ASN A 101 -2.25 -57.42 -24.71
CA ASN A 101 -1.44 -56.35 -24.08
C ASN A 101 -2.16 -54.99 -23.99
N MET A 102 -3.21 -54.75 -24.79
CA MET A 102 -4.04 -53.53 -24.66
C MET A 102 -4.75 -53.45 -23.32
N PHE A 103 -5.15 -54.61 -22.76
CA PHE A 103 -5.75 -54.67 -21.44
C PHE A 103 -4.79 -54.13 -20.37
N TYR A 104 -3.53 -54.55 -20.38
CA TYR A 104 -2.53 -54.08 -19.40
C TYR A 104 -2.17 -52.61 -19.57
N VAL A 105 -2.13 -52.10 -20.81
CA VAL A 105 -1.93 -50.67 -21.08
C VAL A 105 -3.12 -49.84 -20.55
N CYS A 106 -4.35 -50.29 -20.78
CA CYS A 106 -5.56 -49.64 -20.27
C CYS A 106 -5.63 -49.69 -18.73
N VAL A 107 -5.24 -50.81 -18.11
CA VAL A 107 -5.17 -50.94 -16.64
C VAL A 107 -4.08 -50.03 -16.06
N GLY A 108 -2.89 -49.97 -16.68
CA GLY A 108 -1.81 -49.08 -16.27
C GLY A 108 -2.19 -47.60 -16.37
N LEU A 109 -2.84 -47.19 -17.46
CA LEU A 109 -3.39 -45.84 -17.61
C LEU A 109 -4.48 -45.55 -16.57
N GLY A 110 -5.40 -46.49 -16.35
CA GLY A 110 -6.46 -46.34 -15.36
C GLY A 110 -5.91 -46.16 -13.93
N LEU A 111 -4.96 -47.01 -13.54
CA LEU A 111 -4.31 -46.93 -12.23
C LEU A 111 -3.43 -45.68 -12.08
N GLY A 112 -2.73 -45.27 -13.13
CA GLY A 112 -1.92 -44.05 -13.15
C GLY A 112 -2.76 -42.77 -13.04
N VAL A 113 -3.87 -42.70 -13.77
CA VAL A 113 -4.82 -41.57 -13.70
C VAL A 113 -5.51 -41.54 -12.34
N ALA A 114 -5.99 -42.68 -11.84
CA ALA A 114 -6.63 -42.74 -10.52
C ALA A 114 -5.65 -42.39 -9.39
N GLY A 115 -4.42 -42.93 -9.44
CA GLY A 115 -3.37 -42.62 -8.48
C GLY A 115 -2.95 -41.15 -8.52
N GLY A 116 -2.74 -40.59 -9.72
CA GLY A 116 -2.43 -39.17 -9.91
C GLY A 116 -3.57 -38.25 -9.46
N PHE A 117 -4.82 -38.64 -9.70
CA PHE A 117 -6.00 -37.89 -9.25
C PHE A 117 -6.12 -37.90 -7.73
N LEU A 118 -5.94 -39.05 -7.07
CA LEU A 118 -5.97 -39.16 -5.61
C LEU A 118 -4.82 -38.40 -4.94
N LEU A 119 -3.61 -38.49 -5.49
CA LEU A 119 -2.46 -37.68 -5.06
C LEU A 119 -2.74 -36.18 -5.25
N GLY A 120 -3.33 -35.81 -6.39
CA GLY A 120 -3.75 -34.45 -6.69
C GLY A 120 -4.79 -33.94 -5.69
N MET A 121 -5.80 -34.75 -5.35
CA MET A 121 -6.79 -34.42 -4.31
C MET A 121 -6.18 -34.34 -2.91
N TRP A 122 -5.21 -35.19 -2.58
CA TRP A 122 -4.52 -35.17 -1.29
C TRP A 122 -3.62 -33.93 -1.14
N TYR A 123 -2.96 -33.51 -2.22
CA TYR A 123 -2.18 -32.27 -2.27
C TYR A 123 -3.05 -31.02 -2.36
N ALA A 124 -4.19 -31.11 -3.05
CA ALA A 124 -5.19 -30.06 -3.16
C ALA A 124 -6.02 -30.00 -1.87
N LYS A 125 -5.41 -29.55 -0.78
CA LYS A 125 -6.17 -29.17 0.42
C LYS A 125 -7.24 -28.15 0.00
N PRO A 126 -8.53 -28.38 0.28
CA PRO A 126 -9.56 -27.39 -0.01
C PRO A 126 -9.19 -26.11 0.75
N LYS A 127 -9.01 -25.01 0.03
CA LYS A 127 -8.90 -23.69 0.66
C LYS A 127 -10.25 -23.46 1.33
N LEU A 128 -10.29 -23.49 2.66
CA LEU A 128 -11.47 -23.07 3.40
C LEU A 128 -11.86 -21.67 2.90
N ALA A 129 -13.16 -21.47 2.67
CA ALA A 129 -13.67 -20.16 2.30
C ALA A 129 -13.24 -19.17 3.39
N ALA A 130 -12.43 -18.18 3.02
CA ALA A 130 -12.00 -17.16 3.93
C ALA A 130 -13.26 -16.45 4.48
N PRO A 131 -13.34 -16.22 5.80
CA PRO A 131 -14.48 -15.50 6.35
C PRO A 131 -14.51 -14.10 5.73
N VAL A 132 -15.71 -13.63 5.42
CA VAL A 132 -15.95 -12.33 4.77
C VAL A 132 -16.60 -11.35 5.74
N MET A 133 -16.39 -10.06 5.49
CA MET A 133 -16.98 -8.95 6.22
C MET A 133 -17.49 -7.90 5.25
N LYS A 134 -18.35 -7.00 5.71
CA LYS A 134 -18.78 -5.85 4.93
C LYS A 134 -17.71 -4.76 4.93
N SER A 135 -17.52 -4.16 3.75
CA SER A 135 -16.59 -3.07 3.52
C SER A 135 -17.15 -2.10 2.49
N ILE A 136 -16.78 -0.83 2.61
CA ILE A 136 -17.01 0.18 1.58
C ILE A 136 -15.74 0.22 0.73
N ALA A 137 -15.85 -0.21 -0.52
CA ALA A 137 -14.71 -0.37 -1.39
C ALA A 137 -14.99 0.12 -2.81
N CYS A 138 -13.91 0.58 -3.43
CA CYS A 138 -13.86 0.91 -4.84
C CYS A 138 -13.72 -0.37 -5.66
N MET A 139 -14.65 -0.62 -6.58
CA MET A 139 -14.64 -1.80 -7.45
C MET A 139 -13.86 -1.56 -8.75
N TYR A 140 -13.87 -0.31 -9.24
CA TYR A 140 -13.21 0.11 -10.48
C TYR A 140 -12.55 1.47 -10.30
N LEU A 141 -11.34 1.66 -10.80
CA LEU A 141 -10.67 2.98 -10.71
C LEU A 141 -11.14 3.91 -11.84
N ASN A 142 -11.30 5.21 -11.54
CA ASN A 142 -11.64 6.28 -12.49
C ASN A 142 -13.05 6.25 -13.07
N GLU A 143 -14.01 5.59 -12.41
CA GLU A 143 -15.42 5.60 -12.83
C GLU A 143 -16.26 6.41 -11.84
N PRO A 144 -17.29 7.15 -12.32
CA PRO A 144 -18.30 7.68 -11.43
C PRO A 144 -19.01 6.53 -10.70
N ASP A 145 -19.41 6.74 -9.45
CA ASP A 145 -20.14 5.76 -8.63
C ASP A 145 -19.40 4.42 -8.43
N ASN A 146 -18.07 4.47 -8.32
CA ASN A 146 -17.23 3.28 -8.21
C ASN A 146 -17.10 2.69 -6.79
N VAL A 147 -17.64 3.37 -5.78
CA VAL A 147 -17.55 2.94 -4.39
C VAL A 147 -18.90 2.40 -3.92
N THR A 148 -18.90 1.14 -3.49
CA THR A 148 -20.11 0.45 -3.04
C THR A 148 -19.85 -0.35 -1.77
N LEU A 149 -20.93 -0.73 -1.08
CA LEU A 149 -20.87 -1.71 0.00
C LEU A 149 -20.68 -3.11 -0.60
N CYS A 150 -19.59 -3.77 -0.27
CA CYS A 150 -19.26 -5.10 -0.76
C CYS A 150 -18.75 -6.02 0.36
N HIS A 151 -18.52 -7.28 0.03
CA HIS A 151 -17.93 -8.25 0.94
C HIS A 151 -16.45 -8.45 0.61
N THR A 152 -15.58 -8.28 1.61
CA THR A 152 -14.14 -8.52 1.51
C THR A 152 -13.71 -9.56 2.52
N SER A 153 -12.57 -10.21 2.31
CA SER A 153 -12.01 -11.14 3.30
C SER A 153 -11.65 -10.42 4.60
N ILE A 154 -11.89 -11.07 5.74
CA ILE A 154 -11.43 -10.56 7.04
C ILE A 154 -9.90 -10.56 7.07
N PRO A 155 -9.25 -9.43 7.41
CA PRO A 155 -7.80 -9.37 7.53
C PRO A 155 -7.29 -10.21 8.70
N THR A 156 -6.14 -10.84 8.52
CA THR A 156 -5.41 -11.54 9.58
C THR A 156 -4.19 -10.73 10.01
N PHE A 157 -3.67 -11.01 11.22
CA PHE A 157 -2.38 -10.46 11.64
C PHE A 157 -1.28 -10.77 10.62
N ILE A 158 -0.55 -9.74 10.21
CA ILE A 158 0.60 -9.83 9.33
C ILE A 158 1.87 -9.90 10.18
N GLU A 159 1.92 -9.10 11.25
CA GLU A 159 3.03 -9.04 12.19
C GLU A 159 2.57 -9.26 13.64
N SER A 160 3.52 -9.56 14.52
CA SER A 160 3.24 -9.78 15.94
C SER A 160 2.82 -8.51 16.69
N THR A 161 3.06 -7.33 16.13
CA THR A 161 2.70 -6.01 16.69
C THR A 161 1.37 -5.47 16.16
N ASP A 162 0.65 -6.28 15.37
CA ASP A 162 -0.65 -5.88 14.83
C ASP A 162 -1.74 -5.94 15.90
N ILE A 163 -2.74 -5.09 15.73
CA ILE A 163 -3.94 -4.97 16.54
C ILE A 163 -5.15 -5.12 15.63
N LEU A 164 -6.10 -5.95 16.03
CA LEU A 164 -7.36 -6.20 15.34
C LEU A 164 -8.45 -5.39 16.02
N ILE A 165 -9.14 -4.58 15.23
CA ILE A 165 -10.08 -3.57 15.71
C ILE A 165 -11.42 -3.78 15.03
N ARG A 166 -12.49 -3.87 15.84
CA ARG A 166 -13.87 -3.77 15.37
C ARG A 166 -14.21 -2.30 15.16
N VAL A 167 -14.41 -1.92 13.91
CA VAL A 167 -14.72 -0.53 13.56
C VAL A 167 -16.15 -0.20 13.99
N ARG A 168 -16.30 0.97 14.62
CA ARG A 168 -17.59 1.54 15.03
C ARG A 168 -17.98 2.72 14.16
N ALA A 169 -17.01 3.55 13.77
CA ALA A 169 -17.21 4.64 12.82
C ALA A 169 -15.96 4.83 11.96
N VAL A 170 -16.15 5.27 10.71
CA VAL A 170 -15.10 5.62 9.77
C VAL A 170 -15.42 6.99 9.20
N SER A 171 -14.40 7.81 8.96
CA SER A 171 -14.58 9.08 8.24
C SER A 171 -14.13 8.96 6.79
N ILE A 172 -14.87 9.62 5.91
CA ILE A 172 -14.55 9.76 4.49
C ILE A 172 -13.96 11.14 4.22
N GLN A 173 -13.06 11.24 3.25
CA GLN A 173 -12.44 12.50 2.85
C GLN A 173 -12.21 12.60 1.35
N ARG A 174 -11.94 13.83 0.88
CA ARG A 174 -11.64 14.10 -0.53
C ARG A 174 -10.47 13.28 -1.07
N LEU A 175 -9.49 12.94 -0.22
CA LEU A 175 -8.42 12.03 -0.60
C LEU A 175 -8.95 10.63 -0.97
N ASP A 176 -9.98 10.12 -0.29
CA ASP A 176 -10.57 8.81 -0.63
C ASP A 176 -11.17 8.82 -2.04
N ILE A 177 -11.79 9.95 -2.43
CA ILE A 177 -12.31 10.18 -3.78
C ILE A 177 -11.16 10.25 -4.79
N ARG A 178 -10.06 10.92 -4.45
CA ARG A 178 -8.86 10.95 -5.31
C ARG A 178 -8.29 9.54 -5.48
N ILE A 179 -8.24 8.74 -4.40
CA ILE A 179 -7.76 7.36 -4.43
C ILE A 179 -8.66 6.48 -5.31
N SER A 180 -9.99 6.59 -5.19
CA SER A 180 -10.93 5.87 -6.06
C SER A 180 -10.80 6.33 -7.52
N ASN A 181 -10.42 7.58 -7.75
CA ASN A 181 -10.04 8.13 -9.06
C ASN A 181 -8.56 7.90 -9.43
N GLY A 182 -7.91 6.89 -8.85
CA GLY A 182 -6.61 6.41 -9.29
C GLY A 182 -5.38 7.17 -8.76
N TYR A 183 -5.56 8.12 -7.84
CA TYR A 183 -4.43 8.75 -7.13
C TYR A 183 -3.56 7.68 -6.48
N GLY A 184 -2.26 7.67 -6.75
CA GLY A 184 -1.29 6.75 -6.18
C GLY A 184 -1.32 5.33 -6.74
N LYS A 185 -2.15 5.03 -7.75
CA LYS A 185 -2.33 3.66 -8.27
C LYS A 185 -1.03 2.99 -8.69
N ASN A 186 -0.16 3.74 -9.38
CA ASN A 186 1.09 3.17 -9.88
C ASN A 186 2.05 2.86 -8.73
N PHE A 187 2.05 3.70 -7.70
CA PHE A 187 2.89 3.52 -6.53
C PHE A 187 2.40 2.37 -5.65
N ARG A 188 1.08 2.29 -5.40
CA ARG A 188 0.47 1.15 -4.68
C ARG A 188 0.72 -0.17 -5.40
N ARG A 189 0.56 -0.20 -6.73
CA ARG A 189 0.90 -1.38 -7.55
C ARG A 189 2.37 -1.79 -7.40
N MET A 190 3.30 -0.85 -7.30
CA MET A 190 4.72 -1.18 -7.06
C MET A 190 4.94 -1.84 -5.70
N ILE A 191 4.25 -1.38 -4.66
CA ILE A 191 4.30 -1.98 -3.31
C ILE A 191 3.68 -3.39 -3.32
N GLN A 192 2.49 -3.54 -3.91
CA GLN A 192 1.78 -4.83 -4.02
C GLN A 192 2.59 -5.87 -4.79
N ASN A 193 3.15 -5.48 -5.94
CA ASN A 193 4.00 -6.36 -6.75
C ASN A 193 5.23 -6.85 -5.98
N TYR A 194 5.79 -6.03 -5.08
CA TYR A 194 6.89 -6.47 -4.22
C TYR A 194 6.43 -7.48 -3.16
N ASN A 195 5.23 -7.30 -2.63
CA ASN A 195 4.64 -8.16 -1.60
C ASN A 195 3.99 -9.44 -2.18
N ASN A 196 4.07 -9.66 -3.50
CA ASN A 196 3.37 -10.74 -4.22
C ASN A 196 1.84 -10.73 -3.99
N ASP A 197 1.28 -9.54 -3.81
CA ASP A 197 -0.17 -9.33 -3.78
C ASP A 197 -0.66 -9.05 -5.19
N ASN A 198 -1.58 -9.87 -5.68
CA ASN A 198 -1.94 -9.92 -7.10
C ASN A 198 -3.16 -9.05 -7.46
N SER A 199 -3.84 -8.41 -6.49
CA SER A 199 -5.00 -7.57 -6.79
C SER A 199 -5.11 -6.35 -5.87
N GLU A 200 -5.19 -5.16 -6.47
CA GLU A 200 -5.53 -3.92 -5.75
C GLU A 200 -7.03 -3.81 -5.46
N LEU A 201 -7.87 -4.47 -6.25
CA LEU A 201 -9.32 -4.35 -6.21
C LEU A 201 -9.95 -5.63 -5.60
N PRO A 202 -11.03 -5.51 -4.82
CA PRO A 202 -11.69 -4.27 -4.39
C PRO A 202 -10.83 -3.45 -3.40
N LEU A 203 -10.73 -2.14 -3.62
CA LEU A 203 -9.90 -1.23 -2.81
C LEU A 203 -10.75 -0.57 -1.72
N VAL A 204 -10.59 -1.01 -0.47
CA VAL A 204 -11.28 -0.40 0.67
C VAL A 204 -10.82 1.05 0.87
N ILE A 205 -11.78 1.96 1.04
CA ILE A 205 -11.53 3.39 1.27
C ILE A 205 -11.56 3.77 2.77
N GLY A 206 -11.40 5.06 3.08
CA GLY A 206 -11.43 5.58 4.44
C GLY A 206 -10.04 5.60 5.07
N ARG A 207 -9.61 6.76 5.57
CA ARG A 207 -8.27 6.97 6.15
C ARG A 207 -8.25 7.20 7.65
N ALA A 208 -9.40 7.31 8.31
CA ALA A 208 -9.48 7.37 9.76
C ALA A 208 -10.72 6.64 10.27
N CYS A 209 -10.57 5.90 11.36
CA CYS A 209 -11.68 5.23 12.02
C CYS A 209 -11.51 5.23 13.54
N SER A 210 -12.61 4.89 14.22
CA SER A 210 -12.65 4.60 15.65
C SER A 210 -13.37 3.28 15.89
N GLY A 211 -12.99 2.58 16.95
CA GLY A 211 -13.45 1.23 17.20
C GLY A 211 -13.03 0.68 18.55
N VAL A 212 -13.17 -0.63 18.68
CA VAL A 212 -12.82 -1.38 19.89
C VAL A 212 -11.82 -2.46 19.54
N VAL A 213 -10.78 -2.61 20.35
CA VAL A 213 -9.79 -3.69 20.18
C VAL A 213 -10.44 -5.04 20.42
N GLU A 214 -10.36 -5.95 19.45
CA GLU A 214 -10.83 -7.33 19.57
C GLU A 214 -9.70 -8.35 19.65
N GLY A 215 -8.51 -7.98 19.18
CA GLY A 215 -7.34 -8.84 19.25
C GLY A 215 -6.05 -8.05 19.28
N VAL A 216 -5.07 -8.59 19.98
CA VAL A 216 -3.72 -8.02 20.09
C VAL A 216 -2.69 -9.08 19.73
N GLY A 217 -1.76 -8.71 18.87
CA GLY A 217 -0.65 -9.56 18.48
C GLY A 217 0.29 -9.84 19.66
N LYS A 218 1.00 -10.98 19.63
CA LYS A 218 1.84 -11.43 20.76
C LYS A 218 3.06 -10.55 21.05
N GLY A 219 3.40 -9.65 20.14
CA GLY A 219 4.58 -8.80 20.20
C GLY A 219 4.27 -7.32 20.40
N ILE A 220 3.02 -6.97 20.73
CA ILE A 220 2.65 -5.60 21.11
C ILE A 220 3.47 -5.15 22.34
N LYS A 221 3.86 -3.88 22.37
CA LYS A 221 4.64 -3.28 23.47
C LYS A 221 3.88 -2.23 24.27
N SER A 222 2.81 -1.70 23.71
CA SER A 222 1.88 -0.80 24.35
C SER A 222 1.03 -1.53 25.38
N SER A 223 0.33 -0.76 26.19
CA SER A 223 -0.63 -1.25 27.18
C SER A 223 -2.04 -1.45 26.59
N LEU A 224 -2.18 -1.59 25.26
CA LEU A 224 -3.49 -1.78 24.65
C LEU A 224 -3.99 -3.20 24.91
N GLU A 225 -5.25 -3.30 25.33
CA GLU A 225 -5.89 -4.57 25.67
C GLU A 225 -7.21 -4.75 24.89
N ILE A 226 -7.69 -5.99 24.84
CA ILE A 226 -9.00 -6.29 24.25
C ILE A 226 -10.08 -5.53 25.03
N GLY A 227 -10.95 -4.82 24.30
CA GLY A 227 -11.98 -3.96 24.89
C GLY A 227 -11.60 -2.48 24.93
N ASP A 228 -10.34 -2.11 24.70
CA ASP A 228 -9.94 -0.70 24.64
C ASP A 228 -10.63 0.02 23.47
N GLU A 229 -11.16 1.21 23.75
CA GLU A 229 -11.70 2.10 22.72
C GLU A 229 -10.56 2.88 22.05
N VAL A 230 -10.41 2.69 20.75
CA VAL A 230 -9.25 3.17 19.99
C VAL A 230 -9.67 3.95 18.76
N TRP A 231 -8.72 4.71 18.24
CA TRP A 231 -8.82 5.40 16.96
C TRP A 231 -7.49 5.30 16.21
N LEU A 232 -7.53 5.44 14.89
CA LEU A 232 -6.34 5.32 14.06
C LEU A 232 -6.52 6.06 12.73
N ALA A 233 -5.37 6.32 12.10
CA ALA A 233 -5.29 6.82 10.74
C ALA A 233 -4.45 5.88 9.87
N SER A 234 -4.83 5.75 8.59
CA SER A 234 -4.13 4.95 7.59
C SER A 234 -3.58 5.84 6.48
N PRO A 235 -2.36 5.59 6.00
CA PRO A 235 -1.80 6.32 4.86
C PRO A 235 -2.53 5.98 3.55
N TRP A 236 -2.36 6.83 2.53
CA TRP A 236 -3.02 6.68 1.21
C TRP A 236 -2.56 5.46 0.40
N TYR A 237 -1.39 4.91 0.70
CA TYR A 237 -0.80 3.78 -0.02
C TYR A 237 -1.19 2.41 0.57
N GLU A 238 -1.90 2.37 1.69
CA GLU A 238 -2.38 1.14 2.32
C GLU A 238 -3.88 0.93 2.09
N THR A 239 -4.36 -0.27 2.45
CA THR A 239 -5.80 -0.57 2.47
C THR A 239 -6.52 0.39 3.43
N GLY A 240 -7.75 0.75 3.07
CA GLY A 240 -8.58 1.65 3.87
C GLY A 240 -9.17 1.02 5.12
N LEU A 241 -9.86 1.86 5.87
CA LEU A 241 -10.40 1.54 7.19
C LEU A 241 -11.94 1.40 7.20
N ALA A 242 -12.61 1.60 6.07
CA ALA A 242 -14.06 1.48 5.94
C ALA A 242 -14.52 0.01 5.81
N SER A 243 -14.27 -0.76 6.87
CA SER A 243 -14.59 -2.18 6.99
C SER A 243 -15.08 -2.51 8.39
N GLU A 244 -15.83 -3.59 8.58
CA GLU A 244 -16.26 -4.01 9.92
C GLU A 244 -15.08 -4.35 10.84
N ILE A 245 -14.01 -4.92 10.30
CA ILE A 245 -12.78 -5.28 11.02
C ILE A 245 -11.58 -4.73 10.27
N VAL A 246 -10.62 -4.16 11.00
CA VAL A 246 -9.34 -3.72 10.45
C VAL A 246 -8.19 -4.26 11.27
N VAL A 247 -7.04 -4.46 10.63
CA VAL A 247 -5.78 -4.81 11.27
C VAL A 247 -4.78 -3.69 11.01
N ALA A 248 -4.19 -3.16 12.07
CA ALA A 248 -3.22 -2.07 11.99
C ALA A 248 -2.06 -2.32 12.95
N PRO A 249 -0.84 -1.82 12.65
CA PRO A 249 0.24 -1.85 13.61
C PRO A 249 -0.10 -1.01 14.83
N GLU A 250 0.31 -1.49 15.99
CA GLU A 250 0.27 -0.77 17.25
C GLU A 250 0.77 0.68 17.15
N CYS A 251 1.82 0.95 16.37
CA CYS A 251 2.38 2.30 16.26
C CYS A 251 1.44 3.33 15.62
N ARG A 252 0.31 2.91 15.03
CA ARG A 252 -0.74 3.75 14.43
C ARG A 252 -2.04 3.80 15.23
N VAL A 253 -2.14 3.03 16.31
CA VAL A 253 -3.35 2.92 17.12
C VAL A 253 -3.16 3.72 18.39
N GLY A 254 -4.04 4.69 18.63
CA GLY A 254 -4.12 5.44 19.87
C GLY A 254 -5.40 5.12 20.62
N ARG A 255 -5.46 5.42 21.92
CA ARG A 255 -6.73 5.41 22.67
C ARG A 255 -7.57 6.60 22.24
N LYS A 256 -8.86 6.39 21.98
CA LYS A 256 -9.73 7.51 21.62
C LYS A 256 -9.95 8.43 22.84
N PRO A 257 -10.29 9.71 22.65
CA PRO A 257 -10.65 10.59 23.76
C PRO A 257 -11.92 10.07 24.44
N PHE A 258 -11.97 10.14 25.77
CA PHE A 258 -13.05 9.54 26.56
C PHE A 258 -14.33 10.39 26.57
N ILE A 259 -14.22 11.68 26.23
CA ILE A 259 -15.36 12.61 26.26
C ILE A 259 -16.22 12.62 24.99
N ILE A 260 -15.80 11.92 23.93
CA ILE A 260 -16.51 11.88 22.63
C ILE A 260 -16.91 10.46 22.23
N GLY A 261 -18.01 10.38 21.47
CA GLY A 261 -18.48 9.16 20.82
C GLY A 261 -17.60 8.73 19.65
N TYR A 262 -17.96 7.61 19.02
CA TYR A 262 -17.17 6.99 17.95
C TYR A 262 -17.13 7.84 16.68
N GLU A 263 -18.24 8.47 16.30
CA GLU A 263 -18.36 9.32 15.11
C GLU A 263 -17.46 10.56 15.24
N GLY A 264 -17.53 11.24 16.40
CA GLY A 264 -16.62 12.32 16.74
C GLY A 264 -15.17 11.87 16.72
N ALA A 265 -14.86 10.71 17.31
CA ALA A 265 -13.50 10.18 17.31
C ALA A 265 -13.01 9.82 15.90
N ALA A 266 -13.85 9.27 15.02
CA ALA A 266 -13.43 8.92 13.66
C ALA A 266 -13.12 10.16 12.78
N SER A 267 -13.66 11.33 13.14
CA SER A 267 -13.47 12.58 12.39
C SER A 267 -12.06 13.19 12.50
N LEU A 268 -11.30 12.88 13.55
CA LEU A 268 -10.10 13.63 13.89
C LEU A 268 -8.74 12.99 13.49
N PRO A 269 -8.53 11.67 13.54
CA PRO A 269 -7.20 11.06 13.43
C PRO A 269 -6.39 11.50 12.21
N TYR A 270 -6.98 11.43 11.01
CA TYR A 270 -6.25 11.78 9.79
C TYR A 270 -6.00 13.29 9.69
N SER A 271 -7.07 14.10 9.74
CA SER A 271 -6.98 15.55 9.60
C SER A 271 -6.19 16.22 10.72
N GLY A 272 -6.30 15.70 11.94
CA GLY A 272 -5.54 16.16 13.09
C GLY A 272 -4.06 15.87 12.95
N CYS A 273 -3.68 14.66 12.51
CA CYS A 273 -2.26 14.34 12.26
C CYS A 273 -1.68 15.23 11.14
N VAL A 274 -2.43 15.47 10.08
CA VAL A 274 -2.05 16.40 9.00
C VAL A 274 -1.91 17.84 9.53
N ALA A 275 -2.84 18.30 10.36
CA ALA A 275 -2.77 19.64 10.97
C ALA A 275 -1.55 19.80 11.90
N LEU A 276 -1.29 18.82 12.77
CA LEU A 276 -0.11 18.82 13.64
C LEU A 276 1.18 18.81 12.82
N HIS A 277 1.24 18.01 11.75
CA HIS A 277 2.39 17.99 10.87
C HIS A 277 2.60 19.33 10.15
N ALA A 278 1.52 19.99 9.71
CA ALA A 278 1.59 21.30 9.09
C ALA A 278 2.12 22.37 10.06
N LEU A 279 1.67 22.34 11.32
CA LEU A 279 2.16 23.23 12.38
C LEU A 279 3.66 22.98 12.65
N GLU A 280 4.07 21.71 12.78
CA GLU A 280 5.47 21.34 12.97
C GLU A 280 6.36 21.75 11.79
N SER A 281 5.86 21.57 10.56
CA SER A 281 6.59 21.94 9.33
C SER A 281 6.75 23.45 9.16
N SER A 282 5.82 24.23 9.72
CA SER A 282 5.93 25.69 9.80
C SER A 282 6.84 26.18 10.94
N GLY A 283 7.29 25.26 11.82
CA GLY A 283 8.01 25.59 13.04
C GLY A 283 7.15 26.21 14.14
N LEU A 284 5.82 26.23 13.99
CA LEU A 284 4.88 26.83 14.92
C LEU A 284 4.54 25.86 16.07
N ASN A 285 4.55 26.36 17.29
CA ASN A 285 4.21 25.64 18.50
C ASN A 285 3.61 26.58 19.55
N GLU A 286 3.22 26.04 20.70
CA GLU A 286 2.55 26.81 21.75
C GLU A 286 3.40 27.98 22.29
N LEU A 287 4.73 27.91 22.16
CA LEU A 287 5.67 28.88 22.72
C LEU A 287 5.93 30.07 21.78
N ASN A 288 5.79 29.88 20.46
CA ASN A 288 6.14 30.91 19.46
C ASN A 288 4.95 31.41 18.62
N CYS A 289 3.74 30.93 18.90
CA CYS A 289 2.53 31.29 18.20
C CYS A 289 1.91 32.62 18.68
N ILE A 290 2.26 33.09 19.87
CA ILE A 290 1.68 34.30 20.48
C ILE A 290 1.94 35.51 19.58
N GLY A 291 0.86 36.23 19.22
CA GLY A 291 0.91 37.44 18.42
C GLY A 291 1.16 37.22 16.93
N LYS A 292 1.39 35.97 16.49
CA LYS A 292 1.57 35.63 15.08
C LYS A 292 0.27 35.80 14.30
N ARG A 293 0.36 36.26 13.06
CA ARG A 293 -0.80 36.38 12.16
C ARG A 293 -0.86 35.17 11.24
N VAL A 294 -1.90 34.36 11.43
CA VAL A 294 -2.08 33.10 10.70
C VAL A 294 -3.32 33.22 9.82
N PHE A 295 -3.15 33.00 8.52
CA PHE A 295 -4.25 32.84 7.59
C PHE A 295 -4.52 31.36 7.34
N ILE A 296 -5.78 30.94 7.43
CA ILE A 296 -6.22 29.58 7.14
C ILE A 296 -7.25 29.62 6.01
N GLN A 297 -6.84 29.19 4.82
CA GLN A 297 -7.73 29.06 3.68
C GLN A 297 -8.70 27.90 3.91
N ASN A 298 -9.99 28.17 3.71
CA ASN A 298 -11.08 27.24 3.98
C ASN A 298 -11.01 26.63 5.39
N GLY A 299 -11.09 27.45 6.45
CA GLY A 299 -10.98 26.98 7.84
C GLY A 299 -12.11 26.08 8.33
N CYS A 300 -13.14 25.87 7.50
CA CYS A 300 -14.17 24.84 7.73
C CYS A 300 -13.78 23.48 7.18
N SER A 301 -12.61 23.32 6.55
CA SER A 301 -12.11 21.99 6.19
C SER A 301 -11.74 21.20 7.45
N PRO A 302 -11.72 19.85 7.40
CA PRO A 302 -11.27 19.03 8.53
C PRO A 302 -9.95 19.47 9.15
N VAL A 303 -8.98 19.84 8.31
CA VAL A 303 -7.64 20.28 8.75
C VAL A 303 -7.72 21.73 9.26
N GLY A 304 -8.44 22.60 8.56
CA GLY A 304 -8.64 24.00 8.92
C GLY A 304 -9.28 24.17 10.30
N CYS A 305 -10.29 23.35 10.63
CA CYS A 305 -10.93 23.34 11.94
C CYS A 305 -9.94 23.07 13.08
N VAL A 306 -8.97 22.16 12.86
CA VAL A 306 -7.94 21.84 13.86
C VAL A 306 -6.91 22.97 13.95
N LEU A 307 -6.40 23.44 12.81
CA LEU A 307 -5.43 24.53 12.75
C LEU A 307 -5.97 25.80 13.44
N ALA A 308 -7.21 26.18 13.16
CA ALA A 308 -7.82 27.38 13.72
C ALA A 308 -7.91 27.30 15.25
N GLN A 309 -8.38 26.17 15.79
CA GLN A 309 -8.55 26.00 17.23
C GLN A 309 -7.20 25.99 17.97
N LEU A 310 -6.21 25.26 17.45
CA LEU A 310 -4.89 25.16 18.09
C LEU A 310 -4.12 26.48 18.05
N THR A 311 -4.01 27.10 16.86
CA THR A 311 -3.29 28.38 16.72
C THR A 311 -3.96 29.48 17.52
N LYS A 312 -5.31 29.50 17.58
CA LYS A 312 -6.04 30.43 18.43
C LYS A 312 -5.75 30.21 19.91
N LYS A 313 -5.77 28.96 20.36
CA LYS A 313 -5.45 28.60 21.74
C LYS A 313 -4.05 29.06 22.14
N TRP A 314 -3.10 28.99 21.22
CA TRP A 314 -1.71 29.38 21.43
C TRP A 314 -1.46 30.89 21.29
N GLY A 315 -2.50 31.69 21.00
CA GLY A 315 -2.42 33.15 21.02
C GLY A 315 -2.10 33.81 19.69
N ALA A 316 -2.23 33.10 18.56
CA ALA A 316 -2.19 33.74 17.25
C ALA A 316 -3.47 34.56 16.96
N PHE A 317 -3.31 35.54 16.07
CA PHE A 317 -4.40 36.20 15.37
C PHE A 317 -4.76 35.37 14.15
N VAL A 318 -5.94 34.75 14.17
CA VAL A 318 -6.36 33.80 13.14
C VAL A 318 -7.35 34.47 12.21
N THR A 319 -6.97 34.63 10.95
CA THR A 319 -7.89 34.96 9.85
C THR A 319 -8.24 33.69 9.10
N SER A 320 -9.51 33.45 8.83
CA SER A 320 -9.92 32.29 8.04
C SER A 320 -10.94 32.63 6.96
N SER A 321 -10.72 32.12 5.75
CA SER A 321 -11.75 32.10 4.72
C SER A 321 -12.63 30.86 4.86
N CYS A 322 -13.92 30.97 4.56
CA CYS A 322 -14.83 29.82 4.54
C CYS A 322 -16.08 30.11 3.71
N HIS A 323 -16.80 29.05 3.32
CA HIS A 323 -18.10 29.24 2.69
C HIS A 323 -19.08 29.97 3.64
N ILE A 324 -19.94 30.82 3.09
CA ILE A 324 -20.85 31.69 3.86
C ILE A 324 -21.73 30.92 4.84
N ARG A 325 -22.23 29.73 4.44
CA ARG A 325 -23.05 28.86 5.30
C ARG A 325 -22.30 28.32 6.51
N SER A 326 -20.97 28.31 6.46
CA SER A 326 -20.10 27.71 7.48
C SER A 326 -19.58 28.74 8.48
N VAL A 327 -19.83 30.04 8.23
CA VAL A 327 -19.51 31.14 9.16
C VAL A 327 -20.09 30.92 10.57
N PRO A 328 -21.35 30.47 10.74
CA PRO A 328 -21.88 30.18 12.07
C PRO A 328 -21.07 29.10 12.80
N VAL A 329 -20.57 28.08 12.09
CA VAL A 329 -19.80 26.98 12.67
C VAL A 329 -18.45 27.47 13.20
N ILE A 330 -17.68 28.23 12.41
CA ILE A 330 -16.41 28.82 12.88
C ILE A 330 -16.66 29.74 14.09
N LYS A 331 -17.74 30.52 14.06
CA LYS A 331 -18.11 31.39 15.19
C LYS A 331 -18.56 30.60 16.42
N ALA A 332 -19.16 29.43 16.24
CA ALA A 332 -19.65 28.55 17.30
C ALA A 332 -18.55 27.77 18.02
N LEU A 333 -17.33 27.70 17.48
CA LEU A 333 -16.13 27.16 18.17
C LEU A 333 -15.71 27.98 19.41
N GLY A 334 -16.51 28.96 19.84
CA GLY A 334 -16.39 29.63 21.13
C GLY A 334 -15.12 30.47 21.25
N LYS A 335 -14.36 30.26 22.33
CA LYS A 335 -13.08 30.96 22.58
C LYS A 335 -11.97 30.53 21.61
N LEU A 336 -12.19 29.48 20.81
CA LEU A 336 -11.25 28.91 19.84
C LEU A 336 -11.56 29.36 18.40
N ARG A 337 -12.48 30.33 18.23
CA ARG A 337 -12.86 30.86 16.91
C ARG A 337 -11.75 31.69 16.27
N ALA A 338 -11.75 31.72 14.94
CA ALA A 338 -10.97 32.70 14.18
C ALA A 338 -11.36 34.13 14.59
N ASP A 339 -10.37 35.02 14.67
CA ASP A 339 -10.57 36.44 14.96
C ASP A 339 -11.33 37.13 13.82
N ASP A 340 -10.95 36.79 12.60
CA ASP A 340 -11.52 37.31 11.38
C ASP A 340 -11.99 36.16 10.49
N VAL A 341 -13.24 36.26 10.03
CA VAL A 341 -13.84 35.28 9.13
C VAL A 341 -14.22 35.97 7.83
N ILE A 342 -13.63 35.52 6.73
CA ILE A 342 -13.91 36.01 5.38
C ILE A 342 -14.92 35.05 4.72
N PRO A 343 -16.19 35.47 4.56
CA PRO A 343 -17.19 34.64 3.91
C PRO A 343 -16.96 34.60 2.38
N ILE A 344 -17.07 33.41 1.81
CA ILE A 344 -17.06 33.18 0.37
C ILE A 344 -18.43 32.62 -0.02
N ASP A 345 -19.05 33.24 -1.01
CA ASP A 345 -20.34 32.81 -1.54
C ASP A 345 -20.12 32.13 -2.90
N TYR A 346 -20.14 30.80 -2.93
CA TYR A 346 -20.01 30.03 -4.17
C TYR A 346 -21.36 29.89 -4.90
N ASP A 347 -22.48 30.21 -4.25
CA ASP A 347 -23.82 30.04 -4.81
C ASP A 347 -24.27 31.27 -5.63
N ASN A 348 -23.55 32.39 -5.51
CA ASN A 348 -23.85 33.62 -6.22
C ASN A 348 -22.84 33.87 -7.34
N GLU A 349 -23.27 33.67 -8.60
CA GLU A 349 -22.42 33.87 -9.79
C GLU A 349 -21.89 35.30 -9.94
N ASN A 350 -22.56 36.30 -9.32
CA ASN A 350 -22.12 37.69 -9.34
C ASN A 350 -21.16 38.04 -8.19
N ALA A 351 -20.92 37.12 -7.25
CA ALA A 351 -19.97 37.34 -6.18
C ALA A 351 -18.52 37.33 -6.73
N PRO A 352 -17.62 38.15 -6.16
CA PRO A 352 -16.21 38.09 -6.53
C PRO A 352 -15.65 36.69 -6.24
N SER A 353 -14.75 36.21 -7.10
CA SER A 353 -14.17 34.88 -6.92
C SER A 353 -13.35 34.81 -5.61
N GLU A 354 -13.23 33.60 -5.04
CA GLU A 354 -12.43 33.38 -3.83
C GLU A 354 -11.02 33.98 -3.95
N GLN A 355 -10.41 33.83 -5.13
CA GLN A 355 -9.09 34.37 -5.42
C GLN A 355 -9.05 35.91 -5.36
N GLN A 356 -10.06 36.59 -5.92
CA GLN A 356 -10.16 38.05 -5.87
C GLN A 356 -10.36 38.55 -4.43
N ILE A 357 -11.25 37.91 -3.68
CA ILE A 357 -11.48 38.24 -2.26
C ILE A 357 -10.18 38.02 -1.47
N PHE A 358 -9.53 36.88 -1.67
CA PHE A 358 -8.29 36.53 -0.99
C PHE A 358 -7.19 37.56 -1.24
N PHE A 359 -6.93 37.94 -2.49
CA PHE A 359 -5.91 38.94 -2.80
C PHE A 359 -6.26 40.34 -2.30
N LYS A 360 -7.55 40.71 -2.32
CA LYS A 360 -8.01 41.96 -1.70
C LYS A 360 -7.71 41.97 -0.21
N GLU A 361 -8.01 40.88 0.50
CA GLU A 361 -7.77 40.76 1.94
C GLU A 361 -6.27 40.75 2.27
N LEU A 362 -5.44 40.06 1.47
CA LEU A 362 -3.97 40.10 1.61
C LEU A 362 -3.43 41.53 1.42
N SER A 363 -3.98 42.28 0.46
CA SER A 363 -3.55 43.66 0.16
C SER A 363 -3.88 44.63 1.28
N ILE A 364 -5.02 44.43 1.96
CA ILE A 364 -5.48 45.26 3.08
C ILE A 364 -4.71 44.92 4.36
N ARG A 365 -4.53 43.64 4.64
CA ARG A 365 -4.12 43.12 5.95
C ARG A 365 -2.66 42.74 6.05
N LYS A 366 -1.78 43.21 5.14
CA LYS A 366 -0.34 42.88 4.99
C LYS A 366 0.35 42.36 6.26
N GLU A 367 1.33 41.46 6.09
CA GLU A 367 2.16 40.86 7.17
C GLU A 367 1.57 39.60 7.82
N TYR A 368 1.08 38.65 7.03
CA TYR A 368 0.86 37.29 7.57
C TYR A 368 2.20 36.61 7.84
N ASP A 369 2.33 35.98 9.00
CA ASP A 369 3.47 35.11 9.31
C ASP A 369 3.31 33.74 8.66
N LEU A 370 2.07 33.24 8.59
CA LEU A 370 1.78 31.92 8.06
C LEU A 370 0.49 31.92 7.25
N ILE A 371 0.52 31.24 6.11
CA ILE A 371 -0.66 30.96 5.29
C ILE A 371 -0.76 29.44 5.12
N TYR A 372 -1.88 28.87 5.56
CA TYR A 372 -2.21 27.46 5.37
C TYR A 372 -3.23 27.29 4.25
N PHE A 373 -2.89 26.51 3.23
CA PHE A 373 -3.81 26.06 2.20
C PHE A 373 -4.36 24.67 2.54
N THR A 374 -5.68 24.57 2.69
CA THR A 374 -6.34 23.32 3.06
C THR A 374 -7.12 22.66 1.92
N THR A 375 -7.22 23.34 0.78
CA THR A 375 -7.75 22.80 -0.48
C THR A 375 -6.77 23.04 -1.62
N GLU A 376 -6.88 22.27 -2.71
CA GLU A 376 -6.06 22.52 -3.90
C GLU A 376 -6.39 23.91 -4.46
N THR A 377 -5.36 24.73 -4.65
CA THR A 377 -5.47 26.07 -5.23
C THR A 377 -4.36 26.28 -6.24
N GLU A 378 -4.67 26.90 -7.38
CA GLU A 378 -3.71 27.24 -8.42
C GLU A 378 -3.07 28.62 -8.22
N TYR A 379 -3.00 29.09 -6.97
CA TYR A 379 -2.47 30.42 -6.70
C TYR A 379 -0.97 30.50 -6.95
N ASP A 380 -0.54 31.64 -7.49
CA ASP A 380 0.88 31.95 -7.61
C ASP A 380 1.48 32.21 -6.23
N LYS A 381 2.26 31.24 -5.75
CA LYS A 381 2.92 31.29 -4.44
C LYS A 381 4.03 32.34 -4.39
N GLU A 382 4.67 32.66 -5.51
CA GLU A 382 5.69 33.73 -5.55
C GLU A 382 5.03 35.09 -5.36
N PHE A 383 3.87 35.30 -5.99
CA PHE A 383 3.08 36.49 -5.77
C PHE A 383 2.57 36.60 -4.32
N ILE A 384 2.05 35.51 -3.74
CA ILE A 384 1.57 35.51 -2.34
C ILE A 384 2.70 35.84 -1.35
N ARG A 385 3.94 35.41 -1.61
CA ARG A 385 5.09 35.72 -0.75
C ARG A 385 5.32 37.22 -0.57
N SER A 386 4.91 38.06 -1.52
CA SER A 386 5.01 39.52 -1.39
C SER A 386 4.12 40.12 -0.28
N PHE A 387 3.14 39.37 0.21
CA PHE A 387 2.22 39.79 1.28
C PHE A 387 2.57 39.20 2.67
N LEU A 388 3.59 38.33 2.73
CA LEU A 388 4.06 37.70 3.96
C LEU A 388 5.06 38.60 4.70
N SER A 389 5.23 38.33 6.00
CA SER A 389 6.37 38.87 6.74
C SER A 389 7.69 38.33 6.16
N PRO A 390 8.86 38.96 6.44
CA PRO A 390 10.15 38.51 5.89
C PRO A 390 10.50 37.05 6.22
N SER A 391 9.98 36.52 7.32
CA SER A 391 10.13 35.12 7.73
C SER A 391 8.88 34.28 7.47
N GLY A 392 7.91 34.79 6.70
CA GLY A 392 6.62 34.17 6.56
C GLY A 392 6.65 32.94 5.64
N LEU A 393 5.80 31.96 5.94
CA LEU A 393 5.75 30.69 5.22
C LEU A 393 4.36 30.40 4.67
N ILE A 394 4.35 29.65 3.57
CA ILE A 394 3.15 29.07 2.95
C ILE A 394 3.25 27.56 3.14
N ILE A 395 2.21 26.95 3.70
CA ILE A 395 2.13 25.51 3.94
C ILE A 395 0.87 24.97 3.27
N ASP A 396 1.04 24.00 2.37
CA ASP A 396 -0.08 23.25 1.81
C ASP A 396 -0.28 21.98 2.62
N THR A 397 -1.54 21.71 3.01
CA THR A 397 -1.91 20.49 3.72
C THR A 397 -2.56 19.45 2.82
N VAL A 398 -2.61 19.71 1.51
CA VAL A 398 -3.23 18.82 0.52
C VAL A 398 -2.17 17.96 -0.13
N GLU A 399 -2.47 16.68 -0.31
CA GLU A 399 -1.51 15.74 -0.86
C GLU A 399 -1.16 16.13 -2.32
N PRO A 400 0.13 16.31 -2.64
CA PRO A 400 0.54 16.76 -3.95
C PRO A 400 0.22 15.71 -5.01
N SER A 401 0.06 16.16 -6.26
CA SER A 401 -0.06 15.24 -7.39
C SER A 401 1.21 14.38 -7.52
N LEU A 402 1.05 13.06 -7.56
CA LEU A 402 2.18 12.14 -7.61
C LEU A 402 2.77 12.05 -9.02
N LYS A 403 4.09 12.21 -9.13
CA LYS A 403 4.81 12.11 -10.42
C LYS A 403 4.63 10.73 -11.07
N THR A 404 4.54 9.68 -10.25
CA THR A 404 4.34 8.28 -10.68
C THR A 404 3.09 8.09 -11.52
N ASP A 405 2.06 8.90 -11.29
CA ASP A 405 0.78 8.77 -12.01
C ASP A 405 0.80 9.50 -13.36
N ARG A 406 1.76 10.41 -13.57
CA ARG A 406 1.87 11.24 -14.78
C ARG A 406 2.96 10.80 -15.76
N SER A 407 4.06 10.20 -15.27
CA SER A 407 5.25 9.94 -16.11
C SER A 407 5.76 8.49 -16.02
N ILE A 408 5.86 7.81 -17.16
CA ILE A 408 6.43 6.46 -17.28
C ILE A 408 7.89 6.42 -16.81
N LEU A 409 8.68 7.44 -17.19
CA LEU A 409 10.08 7.53 -16.79
C LEU A 409 10.21 7.63 -15.27
N SER A 410 9.34 8.39 -14.61
CA SER A 410 9.30 8.42 -13.14
C SER A 410 8.94 7.07 -12.53
N GLN A 411 8.02 6.30 -13.15
CA GLN A 411 7.64 4.98 -12.65
C GLN A 411 8.82 4.01 -12.60
N PHE A 412 9.74 4.07 -13.57
CA PHE A 412 10.95 3.25 -13.56
C PHE A 412 11.83 3.53 -12.33
N PHE A 413 12.15 4.81 -12.09
CA PHE A 413 12.96 5.22 -10.94
C PHE A 413 12.26 4.92 -9.60
N TYR A 414 10.96 5.18 -9.51
CA TYR A 414 10.18 4.88 -8.31
C TYR A 414 10.09 3.38 -8.05
N SER A 415 10.00 2.53 -9.08
CA SER A 415 10.02 1.07 -8.93
C SER A 415 11.33 0.58 -8.30
N ILE A 416 12.47 1.12 -8.75
CA ILE A 416 13.78 0.83 -8.15
C ILE A 416 13.83 1.33 -6.69
N TYR A 417 13.40 2.56 -6.45
CA TYR A 417 13.35 3.15 -5.11
C TYR A 417 12.48 2.33 -4.14
N VAL A 418 11.28 1.92 -4.58
CA VAL A 418 10.35 1.13 -3.77
C VAL A 418 10.99 -0.21 -3.40
N LYS A 419 11.59 -0.91 -4.37
CA LYS A 419 12.30 -2.18 -4.12
C LYS A 419 13.45 -2.02 -3.13
N LEU A 420 14.28 -0.98 -3.28
CA LEU A 420 15.41 -0.72 -2.39
C LEU A 420 14.93 -0.40 -0.96
N LYS A 421 13.90 0.44 -0.81
CA LYS A 421 13.39 0.81 0.52
C LYS A 421 12.69 -0.36 1.21
N LEU A 422 11.93 -1.18 0.48
CA LEU A 422 11.33 -2.41 1.01
C LEU A 422 12.38 -3.45 1.39
N PHE A 423 13.43 -3.59 0.57
CA PHE A 423 14.56 -4.47 0.89
C PHE A 423 15.31 -4.00 2.15
N SER A 424 15.58 -2.69 2.26
CA SER A 424 16.19 -2.08 3.45
C SER A 424 15.32 -2.30 4.69
N ALA A 425 14.02 -2.01 4.59
CA ALA A 425 13.04 -2.22 5.66
C ALA A 425 13.00 -3.68 6.14
N LYS A 426 13.10 -4.65 5.22
CA LYS A 426 13.18 -6.07 5.55
C LYS A 426 14.46 -6.43 6.30
N ILE A 427 15.60 -5.86 5.94
CA ILE A 427 16.89 -6.06 6.63
C ILE A 427 16.83 -5.45 8.04
N THR A 428 16.33 -4.22 8.17
CA THR A 428 16.28 -3.49 9.44
C THR A 428 15.12 -3.89 10.35
N LYS A 429 14.21 -4.76 9.87
CA LYS A 429 12.96 -5.14 10.55
C LYS A 429 12.11 -3.92 10.94
N THR A 430 12.09 -2.92 10.07
CA THR A 430 11.28 -1.70 10.24
C THR A 430 10.17 -1.67 9.20
N ARG A 431 9.01 -1.10 9.53
CA ARG A 431 7.98 -0.86 8.50
C ARG A 431 8.35 0.32 7.60
N PRO A 432 8.21 0.19 6.28
CA PRO A 432 8.42 1.30 5.36
C PRO A 432 7.33 2.36 5.56
N ASN A 433 7.74 3.61 5.69
CA ASN A 433 6.82 4.75 5.71
C ASN A 433 7.09 5.63 4.48
N TRP A 434 6.05 5.92 3.69
CA TRP A 434 6.17 6.69 2.44
C TRP A 434 5.64 8.13 2.55
N ASP A 435 4.90 8.47 3.60
CA ASP A 435 4.28 9.79 3.81
C ASP A 435 4.89 10.57 4.98
N GLY A 436 5.91 10.02 5.64
CA GLY A 436 6.54 10.61 6.81
C GLY A 436 5.89 10.19 8.13
N PRO A 437 6.52 10.47 9.28
CA PRO A 437 6.16 9.87 10.57
C PRO A 437 4.87 10.42 11.21
N HIS A 438 4.13 11.28 10.52
CA HIS A 438 3.04 12.05 11.11
C HIS A 438 1.80 11.21 11.45
N LEU A 439 1.56 10.11 10.74
CA LEU A 439 0.49 9.15 11.08
C LEU A 439 0.98 8.13 12.11
N CYS A 440 1.02 8.52 13.38
CA CYS A 440 1.43 7.65 14.48
C CYS A 440 0.63 7.90 15.76
N HIS A 441 0.65 6.92 16.67
CA HIS A 441 -0.03 6.98 17.96
C HIS A 441 0.39 8.21 18.79
N LEU A 442 1.65 8.67 18.73
CA LEU A 442 2.09 9.87 19.45
C LEU A 442 1.32 11.13 19.03
N ALA A 443 1.04 11.28 17.73
CA ALA A 443 0.22 12.38 17.24
C ALA A 443 -1.23 12.23 17.71
N LEU A 444 -1.76 11.00 17.70
CA LEU A 444 -3.10 10.69 18.20
C LEU A 444 -3.23 10.96 19.70
N ASP A 445 -2.23 10.61 20.51
CA ASP A 445 -2.24 10.84 21.95
C ASP A 445 -2.22 12.35 22.27
N ARG A 446 -1.46 13.14 21.51
CA ARG A 446 -1.49 14.61 21.61
C ARG A 446 -2.87 15.17 21.27
N LEU A 447 -3.47 14.72 20.16
CA LEU A 447 -4.84 15.12 19.78
C LEU A 447 -5.86 14.70 20.84
N ALA A 448 -5.74 13.50 21.40
CA ALA A 448 -6.61 13.02 22.46
C ALA A 448 -6.51 13.92 23.70
N SER A 449 -5.30 14.34 24.06
CA SER A 449 -5.11 15.28 25.17
C SER A 449 -5.82 16.61 24.91
N TYR A 450 -5.71 17.20 23.72
CA TYR A 450 -6.36 18.46 23.40
C TYR A 450 -7.88 18.34 23.42
N VAL A 451 -8.42 17.22 22.94
CA VAL A 451 -9.86 16.96 22.99
C VAL A 451 -10.31 16.83 24.44
N ASN A 452 -9.66 15.95 25.23
CA ASN A 452 -10.03 15.73 26.63
C ASN A 452 -9.93 16.99 27.49
N LEU A 453 -8.99 17.90 27.17
CA LEU A 453 -8.85 19.21 27.84
C LEU A 453 -9.84 20.26 27.34
N GLY A 454 -10.68 19.96 26.35
CA GLY A 454 -11.61 20.90 25.73
C GLY A 454 -10.93 22.00 24.90
N VAL A 455 -9.66 21.81 24.54
CA VAL A 455 -8.89 22.69 23.66
C VAL A 455 -9.23 22.48 22.19
N LEU A 456 -9.69 21.27 21.85
CA LEU A 456 -10.04 20.88 20.49
C LEU A 456 -11.41 20.21 20.46
N GLN A 457 -12.31 20.76 19.65
CA GLN A 457 -13.63 20.20 19.41
C GLN A 457 -13.68 19.51 18.05
N THR A 458 -14.35 18.36 18.00
CA THR A 458 -14.60 17.61 16.77
C THR A 458 -15.75 18.25 15.99
N VAL A 459 -15.59 18.39 14.67
CA VAL A 459 -16.60 18.97 13.78
C VAL A 459 -17.07 17.88 12.81
N VAL A 460 -18.25 17.34 13.08
CA VAL A 460 -18.93 16.34 12.25
C VAL A 460 -20.11 17.04 11.57
N ASP A 461 -20.17 16.98 10.24
CA ASP A 461 -21.26 17.56 9.46
C ASP A 461 -22.49 16.66 9.49
N GLN A 462 -22.28 15.43 9.02
CA GLN A 462 -23.32 14.46 8.73
C GLN A 462 -22.78 13.06 8.95
N VAL A 463 -23.64 12.17 9.44
CA VAL A 463 -23.32 10.77 9.67
C VAL A 463 -24.23 9.93 8.80
N TYR A 464 -23.63 8.98 8.09
CA TYR A 464 -24.30 8.10 7.14
C TYR A 464 -24.25 6.65 7.60
N THR A 465 -25.25 5.88 7.19
CA THR A 465 -25.17 4.42 7.33
C THR A 465 -24.29 3.84 6.21
N PRO A 466 -23.71 2.63 6.37
CA PRO A 466 -22.91 2.01 5.32
C PRO A 466 -23.67 1.79 4.00
N GLN A 467 -25.00 1.69 4.04
CA GLN A 467 -25.85 1.60 2.84
C GLN A 467 -25.85 2.91 2.04
N ASP A 468 -25.65 4.05 2.70
CA ASP A 468 -25.69 5.39 2.10
C ASP A 468 -24.28 5.91 1.75
N ALA A 469 -23.31 5.01 1.54
CA ALA A 469 -21.91 5.37 1.29
C ALA A 469 -21.73 6.29 0.08
N GLU A 470 -22.56 6.11 -0.97
CA GLU A 470 -22.56 6.97 -2.16
C GLU A 470 -22.94 8.41 -1.79
N ASN A 471 -23.98 8.60 -0.98
CA ASN A 471 -24.40 9.92 -0.49
C ASN A 471 -23.31 10.58 0.35
N ALA A 472 -22.61 9.82 1.20
CA ALA A 472 -21.48 10.30 1.98
C ALA A 472 -20.34 10.82 1.08
N ILE A 473 -20.04 10.11 -0.01
CA ILE A 473 -19.02 10.52 -0.99
C ILE A 473 -19.44 11.78 -1.74
N SER A 474 -20.69 11.84 -2.23
CA SER A 474 -21.22 13.04 -2.89
C SER A 474 -21.19 14.25 -1.96
N HIS A 475 -21.51 14.05 -0.68
CA HIS A 475 -21.47 15.10 0.34
C HIS A 475 -20.03 15.64 0.55
N VAL A 476 -19.04 14.74 0.70
CA VAL A 476 -17.63 15.12 0.87
C VAL A 476 -17.07 15.86 -0.36
N ASN A 477 -17.52 15.50 -1.55
CA ASN A 477 -17.12 16.16 -2.80
C ASN A 477 -17.71 17.57 -2.93
N SER A 478 -18.82 17.85 -2.24
CA SER A 478 -19.44 19.16 -2.25
C SER A 478 -18.51 20.21 -1.64
N GLN A 479 -18.44 21.39 -2.27
CA GLN A 479 -17.91 22.60 -1.64
C GLN A 479 -18.72 23.00 -0.40
N LYS A 480 -19.93 22.40 -0.28
CA LYS A 480 -20.81 22.51 0.87
C LYS A 480 -20.57 21.46 1.97
N SER A 481 -19.39 20.84 2.08
CA SER A 481 -19.03 20.08 3.29
C SER A 481 -18.41 20.97 4.39
N ILE A 482 -18.67 20.69 5.66
CA ILE A 482 -18.08 21.37 6.85
C ILE A 482 -17.48 20.31 7.77
N GLY A 483 -16.19 20.41 8.08
CA GLY A 483 -15.54 19.39 8.88
C GLY A 483 -15.61 18.03 8.16
N LYS A 484 -16.02 16.98 8.89
CA LYS A 484 -15.98 15.60 8.41
C LYS A 484 -17.35 14.95 8.23
N THR A 485 -17.37 13.95 7.37
CA THR A 485 -18.48 13.04 7.08
C THR A 485 -18.13 11.63 7.49
#